data_AF-A0A7V9CWP1-F1
#
_entry.id   AF-A0A7V9CWP1-F1
#
_cell.length_a   1.000
_cell.length_b   1.000
_cell.length_c   1.000
_cell.angle_alpha   90.00
_cell.angle_beta   90.00
_cell.angle_gamma   90.00
#
_symmetry.space_group_name_H-M   'P 1'
#
loop_
_entity.id
_entity.type
_entity.pdbx_description
1 polymer ?
#
loop_
_entity_poly.entity_id
_entity_poly.type
_entity_poly.pdbx_seq_one_letter_code
_entity_poly.pdbx_strand_id
1 'polypeptide(L)'
;MDERGRRIGENETVFREVNERLRELGEGFSLVSEIAEFVCECATLTCTERIQMPLSDYEHIRSHGSWFCIISGHEEPDYERVIEQKESYAIVEKLPGGPAGIAIKDDPRS
;
A
#
# COMPACT_ATOMS: atom_id res chain seq x y z
N MET A 1 -14.45 -5.02 -15.91
CA MET A 1 -14.17 -4.76 -14.48
C MET A 1 -15.47 -4.98 -13.73
N ASP A 2 -15.47 -5.85 -12.72
CA ASP A 2 -16.66 -6.16 -11.92
C ASP A 2 -16.81 -5.19 -10.73
N GLU A 3 -18.00 -5.16 -10.12
CA GLU A 3 -18.32 -4.30 -8.96
C GLU A 3 -17.34 -4.53 -7.79
N ARG A 4 -16.92 -5.79 -7.58
CA ARG A 4 -15.97 -6.17 -6.54
C ARG A 4 -14.62 -5.53 -6.81
N GLY A 5 -14.11 -5.63 -8.04
CA GLY A 5 -12.82 -5.07 -8.38
C GLY A 5 -12.78 -3.54 -8.35
N ARG A 6 -13.89 -2.87 -8.67
CA ARG A 6 -14.00 -1.40 -8.53
C ARG A 6 -13.82 -0.96 -7.07
N ARG A 7 -14.47 -1.66 -6.13
CA ARG A 7 -14.38 -1.36 -4.69
C ARG A 7 -12.96 -1.59 -4.17
N ILE A 8 -12.31 -2.67 -4.57
CA ILE A 8 -10.94 -2.97 -4.16
C ILE A 8 -10.01 -1.78 -4.44
N GLY A 9 -10.05 -1.24 -5.67
CA GLY A 9 -9.20 -0.12 -6.06
C GLY A 9 -9.51 1.18 -5.30
N GLU A 10 -10.78 1.49 -5.05
CA GLU A 10 -11.17 2.67 -4.26
C GLU A 10 -10.68 2.59 -2.80
N ASN A 11 -10.73 1.40 -2.21
CA ASN A 11 -10.32 1.18 -0.82
C ASN A 11 -8.82 1.40 -0.64
N GLU A 12 -8.04 0.93 -1.60
CA GLU A 12 -6.59 1.03 -1.59
C GLU A 12 -6.10 2.47 -1.71
N THR A 13 -6.77 3.30 -2.53
CA THR A 13 -6.49 4.73 -2.63
C THR A 13 -6.65 5.44 -1.28
N VAL A 14 -7.68 5.09 -0.49
CA VAL A 14 -7.91 5.71 0.83
C VAL A 14 -6.75 5.42 1.80
N PHE A 15 -6.26 4.18 1.83
CA PHE A 15 -5.12 3.84 2.70
C PHE A 15 -3.83 4.51 2.25
N ARG A 16 -3.64 4.68 0.94
CA ARG A 16 -2.51 5.43 0.38
C ARG A 16 -2.49 6.88 0.88
N GLU A 17 -3.63 7.57 0.85
CA GLU A 17 -3.73 8.94 1.39
C GLU A 17 -3.40 9.01 2.89
N VAL A 18 -3.85 8.02 3.66
CA VAL A 18 -3.54 7.93 5.09
C VAL A 18 -2.05 7.74 5.33
N ASN A 19 -1.40 6.86 4.57
CA ASN A 19 0.03 6.58 4.69
C ASN A 19 0.90 7.79 4.30
N GLU A 20 0.54 8.52 3.23
CA GLU A 20 1.23 9.76 2.87
C GLU A 20 1.15 10.82 3.97
N ARG A 21 0.01 10.93 4.64
CA ARG A 21 -0.13 11.86 5.77
C ARG A 21 0.65 11.42 7.01
N LEU A 22 0.71 10.11 7.28
CA LEU A 22 1.54 9.56 8.37
C LEU A 22 3.03 9.81 8.10
N ARG A 23 3.47 9.68 6.84
CA ARG A 23 4.83 10.01 6.42
C ARG A 23 5.17 11.48 6.70
N GLU A 24 4.34 12.42 6.25
CA GLU A 24 4.57 13.86 6.47
C GLU A 24 4.71 14.21 7.96
N LEU A 25 3.96 13.54 8.83
CA LEU A 25 4.07 13.69 10.28
C LEU A 25 5.38 13.10 10.83
N GLY A 26 5.86 11.98 10.27
CA GLY A 26 7.12 11.33 10.65
C GLY A 26 8.37 12.11 10.25
N GLU A 27 8.38 12.74 9.06
CA GLU A 27 9.51 13.56 8.59
C GLU A 27 9.82 14.77 9.51
N GLY A 28 8.85 15.23 10.30
CA GLY A 28 9.03 16.30 11.27
C GLY A 28 9.89 15.95 12.49
N PHE A 29 10.21 14.67 12.73
CA PHE A 29 10.69 14.21 14.04
C PHE A 29 12.10 13.63 14.18
N SER A 30 12.87 13.35 13.11
CA SER A 30 14.37 13.33 13.05
C SER A 30 14.94 12.21 12.15
N LEU A 31 16.08 12.52 11.50
CA LEU A 31 16.81 11.65 10.59
C LEU A 31 17.48 10.44 11.29
N VAL A 32 17.43 9.28 10.60
CA VAL A 32 18.54 8.33 10.29
C VAL A 32 18.10 6.86 10.30
N SER A 33 17.02 6.43 10.98
CA SER A 33 16.49 5.06 10.84
C SER A 33 15.10 4.88 11.48
N GLU A 34 14.23 5.89 11.42
CA GLU A 34 12.92 5.80 12.07
C GLU A 34 12.04 4.79 11.33
N ILE A 35 11.91 3.63 11.95
CA ILE A 35 10.85 2.68 11.65
C ILE A 35 9.54 3.44 11.88
N ALA A 36 8.81 3.66 10.80
CA ALA A 36 7.51 4.30 10.82
C ALA A 36 6.41 3.24 10.78
N GLU A 37 5.22 3.63 11.23
CA GLU A 37 4.05 2.76 11.24
C GLU A 37 3.10 3.18 10.13
N PHE A 38 2.90 2.28 9.17
CA PHE A 38 1.98 2.42 8.05
C PHE A 38 0.76 1.54 8.26
N VAL A 39 -0.36 1.89 7.63
CA VAL A 39 -1.56 1.05 7.59
C VAL A 39 -1.45 0.08 6.43
N CYS A 40 -1.89 -1.16 6.65
CA CYS A 40 -2.00 -2.18 5.61
C CYS A 40 -2.86 -1.68 4.43
N GLU A 41 -2.29 -1.70 3.23
CA GLU A 41 -2.95 -1.18 2.02
C GLU A 41 -3.68 -2.27 1.23
N CYS A 42 -4.18 -3.29 1.92
CA CYS A 42 -4.90 -4.38 1.28
C CYS A 42 -6.29 -3.93 0.83
N ALA A 43 -6.92 -4.75 0.00
CA ALA A 43 -8.27 -4.56 -0.52
C ALA A 43 -9.40 -4.41 0.53
N THR A 44 -9.14 -4.78 1.79
CA THR A 44 -10.14 -4.85 2.86
C THR A 44 -10.34 -3.50 3.57
N LEU A 45 -11.49 -2.85 3.38
CA LEU A 45 -11.85 -1.55 3.98
C LEU A 45 -11.75 -1.48 5.49
N THR A 46 -12.00 -2.59 6.17
CA THR A 46 -11.99 -2.66 7.63
C THR A 46 -10.61 -3.00 8.18
N CYS A 47 -9.59 -3.16 7.32
CA CYS A 47 -8.24 -3.44 7.77
C CYS A 47 -7.63 -2.17 8.39
N THR A 48 -7.30 -2.26 9.67
CA THR A 48 -6.61 -1.19 10.41
C THR A 48 -5.29 -1.68 10.98
N GLU A 49 -4.79 -2.79 10.47
CA GLU A 49 -3.52 -3.38 10.89
C GLU A 49 -2.34 -2.52 10.44
N ARG A 50 -1.26 -2.65 11.18
CA ARG A 50 -0.14 -1.72 11.16
C ARG A 50 1.15 -2.44 10.78
N ILE A 51 1.86 -1.88 9.81
CA ILE A 51 3.13 -2.37 9.31
C ILE A 51 4.22 -1.42 9.79
N GLN A 52 5.15 -1.96 10.57
CA GLN A 52 6.35 -1.24 10.96
C GLN A 52 7.43 -1.47 9.91
N MET A 53 7.88 -0.40 9.25
CA MET A 53 8.98 -0.49 8.28
C MET A 53 9.81 0.79 8.24
N PRO A 54 11.07 0.71 7.78
CA PRO A 54 11.86 1.91 7.52
C PRO A 54 11.14 2.84 6.55
N LEU A 55 11.19 4.14 6.80
CA LEU A 55 10.65 5.12 5.86
C LEU A 55 11.23 4.97 4.43
N SER A 56 12.51 4.59 4.33
CA SER A 56 13.16 4.31 3.04
C SER A 56 12.52 3.17 2.26
N ASP A 57 12.03 2.15 2.95
CA ASP A 57 11.36 1.01 2.31
C ASP A 57 10.01 1.45 1.78
N TYR A 58 9.27 2.23 2.55
CA TYR A 58 8.01 2.83 2.09
C TYR A 58 8.23 3.73 0.87
N GLU A 59 9.25 4.59 0.88
CA GLU A 59 9.59 5.43 -0.27
C GLU A 59 9.96 4.62 -1.52
N HIS A 60 10.70 3.52 -1.36
CA HIS A 60 11.00 2.62 -2.47
C HIS A 60 9.74 1.95 -3.05
N ILE A 61 8.80 1.57 -2.20
CA ILE A 61 7.50 1.04 -2.63
C ILE A 61 6.72 2.12 -3.38
N ARG A 62 6.71 3.35 -2.85
CA ARG A 62 6.02 4.50 -3.46
C ARG A 62 6.65 5.02 -4.75
N SER A 63 7.90 4.68 -5.06
CA SER A 63 8.44 4.98 -6.39
C SER A 63 7.79 4.15 -7.51
N HIS A 64 6.95 3.17 -7.15
CA HIS A 64 6.19 2.33 -8.07
C HIS A 64 4.69 2.43 -7.77
N GLY A 65 3.95 3.20 -8.56
CA GLY A 65 2.52 3.48 -8.30
C GLY A 65 1.60 2.25 -8.29
N SER A 66 2.05 1.11 -8.82
CA SER A 66 1.34 -0.18 -8.81
C SER A 66 1.67 -1.07 -7.61
N TRP A 67 2.59 -0.67 -6.73
CA TRP A 67 3.05 -1.47 -5.60
C TRP A 67 2.37 -1.03 -4.30
N PHE A 68 2.02 -2.01 -3.46
CA PHE A 68 1.31 -1.82 -2.20
C PHE A 68 1.96 -2.64 -1.09
N CYS A 69 1.99 -2.10 0.13
CA CYS A 69 2.47 -2.83 1.30
C CYS A 69 1.29 -3.36 2.13
N ILE A 70 1.28 -4.66 2.38
CA ILE A 70 0.18 -5.36 3.05
C ILE A 70 0.70 -6.29 4.14
N ILE A 71 -0.14 -6.61 5.13
CA ILE A 71 0.17 -7.70 6.07
C ILE A 71 0.25 -9.02 5.30
N SER A 72 1.24 -9.84 5.63
CA SER A 72 1.41 -11.16 5.02
C SER A 72 0.15 -12.02 5.22
N GLY A 73 -0.41 -12.58 4.15
CA GLY A 73 -1.67 -13.31 4.18
C GLY A 73 -2.90 -12.47 3.82
N HIS A 74 -2.74 -11.16 3.58
CA HIS A 74 -3.81 -10.28 3.11
C HIS A 74 -3.79 -10.07 1.58
N GLU A 75 -2.94 -10.80 0.86
CA GLU A 75 -2.90 -10.76 -0.59
C GLU A 75 -4.21 -11.26 -1.22
N GLU A 76 -4.56 -10.69 -2.36
CA GLU A 76 -5.68 -11.16 -3.19
C GLU A 76 -5.12 -11.71 -4.53
N PRO A 77 -4.77 -13.01 -4.60
CA PRO A 77 -4.03 -13.59 -5.74
C PRO A 77 -4.73 -13.47 -7.11
N ASP A 78 -6.05 -13.27 -7.11
CA ASP A 78 -6.83 -13.05 -8.33
C ASP A 78 -6.58 -11.66 -8.96
N TYR A 79 -6.05 -10.71 -8.19
CA TYR A 79 -5.90 -9.30 -8.59
C TYR A 79 -4.49 -8.75 -8.36
N GLU A 80 -3.64 -9.50 -7.67
CA GLU A 80 -2.35 -9.05 -7.17
C GLU A 80 -1.28 -10.13 -7.33
N ARG A 81 -0.03 -9.70 -7.40
CA ARG A 81 1.14 -10.57 -7.39
C ARG A 81 2.08 -10.13 -6.29
N VAL A 82 2.42 -11.04 -5.38
CA VAL A 82 3.50 -10.81 -4.41
C VAL A 82 4.82 -10.66 -5.16
N ILE A 83 5.48 -9.52 -4.98
CA ILE A 83 6.80 -9.23 -5.55
C ILE A 83 7.93 -9.40 -4.52
N GLU A 84 7.61 -9.18 -3.25
CA GLU A 84 8.53 -9.41 -2.14
C GLU A 84 7.75 -9.86 -0.91
N GLN A 85 8.30 -10.86 -0.22
CA GLN A 85 7.75 -11.39 1.03
C GLN A 85 8.72 -11.08 2.17
N LYS A 86 8.26 -10.38 3.20
CA LYS A 86 8.97 -10.21 4.47
C LYS A 86 8.25 -10.97 5.59
N GLU A 87 8.86 -10.95 6.77
CA GLU A 87 8.40 -11.73 7.93
C GLU A 87 7.01 -11.28 8.42
N SER A 88 6.73 -9.96 8.42
CA SER A 88 5.46 -9.40 8.90
C SER A 88 4.59 -8.74 7.82
N TYR A 89 5.14 -8.48 6.64
CA TYR A 89 4.42 -7.85 5.54
C TYR A 89 4.89 -8.35 4.18
N ALA A 90 4.06 -8.16 3.16
CA ALA A 90 4.37 -8.42 1.76
C ALA A 90 4.26 -7.13 0.95
N ILE A 91 5.00 -7.08 -0.15
CA ILE A 91 4.83 -6.07 -1.19
C ILE A 91 4.15 -6.76 -2.36
N VAL A 92 3.01 -6.21 -2.79
CA VAL A 92 2.22 -6.73 -3.89
C VAL A 92 2.16 -5.72 -5.03
N GLU A 93 2.20 -6.22 -6.25
CA GLU A 93 1.96 -5.46 -7.47
C GLU A 93 0.56 -5.78 -8.00
N LYS A 94 -0.23 -4.75 -8.30
CA LYS A 94 -1.56 -4.94 -8.87
C LYS A 94 -1.48 -5.37 -10.33
N LEU A 95 -2.29 -6.36 -10.72
CA LEU A 95 -2.31 -6.86 -12.09
C LEU A 95 -3.05 -5.90 -13.06
N PRO A 96 -2.52 -5.65 -14.28
CA PRO A 96 -3.18 -4.81 -15.28
C PRO A 96 -4.57 -5.33 -15.66
N GLY A 97 -5.55 -4.42 -15.76
CA GLY A 97 -6.92 -4.74 -16.19
C GLY A 97 -7.91 -5.10 -15.07
N GLY A 98 -7.44 -5.17 -13.82
CA GLY A 98 -8.25 -5.32 -12.61
C GLY A 98 -8.42 -4.00 -11.81
N PRO A 99 -8.79 -4.08 -10.51
CA PRO A 99 -8.86 -2.94 -9.56
C PRO A 99 -7.72 -1.93 -9.66
N ALA A 100 -6.54 -2.42 -10.05
CA ALA A 100 -5.29 -1.71 -10.30
C ALA A 100 -5.42 -0.37 -11.03
N GLY A 101 -6.31 -0.30 -12.03
CA GLY A 101 -6.46 0.89 -12.86
C GLY A 101 -7.00 2.12 -12.13
N ILE A 102 -7.68 1.93 -11.00
CA ILE A 102 -8.21 3.01 -10.16
C ILE A 102 -7.11 3.50 -9.22
N ALA A 103 -6.49 2.59 -8.47
CA ALA A 103 -5.48 2.96 -7.49
C ALA A 103 -4.18 3.54 -8.09
N ILE A 104 -3.81 3.14 -9.32
CA ILE A 104 -2.71 3.77 -10.06
C ILE A 104 -3.08 5.17 -10.55
N LYS A 105 -4.34 5.38 -10.96
CA LYS A 105 -4.82 6.66 -11.49
C LYS A 105 -4.99 7.71 -10.38
N ASP A 106 -5.39 7.27 -9.20
CA ASP A 106 -5.66 8.14 -8.05
C ASP A 106 -4.42 8.26 -7.14
N ASP A 107 -3.22 7.96 -7.67
CA ASP A 107 -1.97 8.15 -6.98
C ASP A 107 -1.73 9.64 -6.69
N PRO A 108 -1.61 10.08 -5.42
CA PRO A 108 -1.39 11.48 -5.08
C PRO A 108 -0.04 12.02 -5.56
N ARG A 109 0.87 11.16 -6.03
CA ARG A 109 2.19 11.53 -6.58
C ARG A 109 2.25 11.55 -8.12
N SER A 110 1.12 11.33 -8.82
CA SER A 110 1.02 11.37 -10.30
C SER A 110 0.79 12.76 -10.90
#